data_AF-A0A1V4UU06-F1
#
_entry.id   AF-A0A1V4UU06-F1
#
_cell.length_a   1.000
_cell.length_b   1.000
_cell.length_c   1.000
_cell.angle_alpha   90.00
_cell.angle_beta   90.00
_cell.angle_gamma   90.00
#
_symmetry.space_group_name_H-M   'P 1'
#
loop_
_entity.id
_entity.type
_entity.pdbx_description
1 polymer ?
#
loop_
_entity_poly.entity_id
_entity_poly.type
_entity_poly.pdbx_seq_one_letter_code
_entity_poly.pdbx_strand_id
1 'polypeptide(L)'
;MDKIIRNFAIGLVLLIILAPLGLLAVGETFGEWGNEELKEKFGLVPEGLEKLSGLWSAPLPDYAFPDSGDSMSLAAAAYILSAVIGVVICGGLLYFVGKKVAKD
;
A
#
# COMPACT_ATOMS: atom_id res chain seq x y z
N MET A 1 -10.89 5.01 -30.06
CA MET A 1 -10.92 5.49 -28.66
C MET A 1 -11.28 6.96 -28.69
N ASP A 2 -12.35 7.31 -28.01
CA ASP A 2 -12.73 8.70 -27.75
C ASP A 2 -11.59 9.46 -27.04
N LYS A 3 -11.54 10.77 -27.27
CA LYS A 3 -10.42 11.62 -26.82
C LYS A 3 -10.30 11.60 -25.28
N ILE A 4 -11.41 11.44 -24.58
CA ILE A 4 -11.45 11.39 -23.11
C ILE A 4 -10.82 10.10 -22.61
N ILE A 5 -11.28 8.93 -23.06
CA ILE A 5 -10.69 7.65 -22.67
C ILE A 5 -9.22 7.56 -23.07
N ARG A 6 -8.82 8.10 -24.24
CA ARG A 6 -7.40 8.16 -24.63
C ARG A 6 -6.56 8.98 -23.66
N ASN A 7 -6.99 10.18 -23.32
CA ASN A 7 -6.23 11.05 -22.41
C ASN A 7 -6.16 10.46 -21.00
N PHE A 8 -7.27 9.86 -20.53
CA PHE A 8 -7.33 9.17 -19.25
C PHE A 8 -6.37 7.97 -19.22
N ALA A 9 -6.38 7.13 -20.26
CA ALA A 9 -5.48 6.00 -20.37
C ALA A 9 -4.00 6.43 -20.38
N ILE A 10 -3.65 7.50 -21.09
CA ILE A 10 -2.29 8.06 -21.07
C ILE A 10 -1.91 8.50 -19.65
N GLY A 11 -2.81 9.20 -18.95
CA GLY A 11 -2.58 9.62 -17.57
C GLY A 11 -2.34 8.43 -16.63
N LEU A 12 -3.14 7.37 -16.75
CA LEU A 12 -2.94 6.14 -15.97
C LEU A 12 -1.62 5.45 -16.28
N VAL A 13 -1.24 5.34 -17.56
CA VAL A 13 0.04 4.74 -17.96
C VAL A 13 1.21 5.54 -17.38
N LEU A 14 1.14 6.88 -17.41
CA LEU A 14 2.15 7.73 -16.78
C LEU A 14 2.24 7.47 -15.27
N LEU A 15 1.11 7.39 -14.56
CA LEU A 15 1.09 7.10 -13.14
C LEU A 15 1.66 5.71 -12.81
N ILE A 16 1.36 4.69 -13.62
CA ILE A 16 1.90 3.33 -13.46
C ILE A 16 3.43 3.32 -13.58
N ILE A 17 4.00 4.16 -14.45
CA ILE A 17 5.46 4.26 -14.63
C ILE A 17 6.09 5.08 -13.51
N LEU A 18 5.43 6.17 -13.09
CA LEU A 18 5.98 7.08 -12.08
C LEU A 18 5.86 6.54 -10.65
N ALA A 19 4.82 5.78 -10.33
CA ALA A 19 4.59 5.22 -9.00
C ALA A 19 5.76 4.36 -8.46
N PRO A 20 6.32 3.38 -9.22
CA PRO A 20 7.43 2.56 -8.72
C PRO A 20 8.76 3.32 -8.58
N LEU A 21 8.90 4.53 -9.16
CA LEU A 21 10.10 5.35 -8.93
C LEU A 21 10.26 5.73 -7.46
N GLY A 22 9.16 5.75 -6.69
CA GLY A 22 9.20 5.96 -5.25
C GLY A 22 10.01 4.89 -4.50
N LEU A 23 10.11 3.65 -5.04
CA LEU A 23 10.92 2.59 -4.45
C LEU A 23 12.44 2.87 -4.50
N LEU A 24 12.87 3.82 -5.34
CA LEU A 24 14.27 4.25 -5.41
C LEU A 24 14.60 5.34 -4.36
N ALA A 25 13.58 5.92 -3.72
CA ALA A 25 13.80 6.91 -2.67
C ALA A 25 14.39 6.23 -1.42
N VAL A 26 15.31 6.91 -0.76
CA VAL A 26 15.96 6.40 0.46
C VAL A 26 15.11 6.75 1.68
N GLY A 27 14.79 5.74 2.48
CA GLY A 27 14.04 5.85 3.73
C GLY A 27 12.55 5.50 3.58
N GLU A 28 11.87 5.39 4.72
CA GLU A 28 10.45 5.05 4.78
C GLU A 28 9.57 6.11 4.12
N THR A 29 8.46 5.65 3.54
CA THR A 29 7.43 6.46 2.90
C THR A 29 6.88 7.51 3.88
N PHE A 30 6.79 8.76 3.40
CA PHE A 30 6.30 9.86 4.23
C PHE A 30 4.88 9.56 4.71
N GLY A 31 4.69 9.50 6.02
CA GLY A 31 3.39 9.25 6.66
C GLY A 31 3.08 7.79 6.97
N GLU A 32 3.92 6.83 6.60
CA GLU A 32 3.81 5.42 7.03
C GLU A 32 4.78 5.10 8.18
N TRP A 33 5.25 6.10 8.90
CA TRP A 33 6.18 5.93 10.02
C TRP A 33 5.50 5.29 11.23
N GLY A 34 6.17 4.29 11.81
CA GLY A 34 5.82 3.70 13.09
C GLY A 34 6.35 4.50 14.27
N ASN A 35 6.16 3.94 15.46
CA ASN A 35 6.59 4.58 16.70
C ASN A 35 8.12 4.66 16.79
N GLU A 36 8.83 3.63 16.31
CA GLU A 36 10.29 3.59 16.28
C GLU A 36 10.86 4.71 15.40
N GLU A 37 10.36 4.87 14.18
CA GLU A 37 10.86 5.87 13.23
C GLU A 37 10.56 7.30 13.71
N LEU A 38 9.40 7.53 14.32
CA LEU A 38 9.09 8.83 14.92
C LEU A 38 10.01 9.15 16.09
N LYS A 39 10.31 8.17 16.92
CA LYS A 39 11.27 8.32 18.02
C LYS A 39 12.67 8.61 17.50
N GLU A 40 13.09 7.97 16.41
CA GLU A 40 14.39 8.21 15.78
C GLU A 40 14.48 9.60 15.15
N LYS A 41 13.45 10.03 14.40
CA LYS A 41 13.44 11.31 13.67
C LYS A 41 13.19 12.52 14.56
N PHE A 42 12.30 12.39 15.55
CA PHE A 42 11.80 13.52 16.36
C PHE A 42 12.11 13.39 17.85
N GLY A 43 12.69 12.27 18.30
CA GLY A 43 13.01 12.03 19.71
C GLY A 43 11.80 11.74 20.61
N LEU A 44 10.60 11.65 20.04
CA LEU A 44 9.35 11.45 20.79
C LEU A 44 8.32 10.65 19.98
N VAL A 45 7.46 9.93 20.69
CA VAL A 45 6.28 9.27 20.14
C VAL A 45 5.05 9.97 20.70
N PRO A 46 4.12 10.47 19.86
CA PRO A 46 2.88 11.06 20.35
C PRO A 46 2.07 10.05 21.18
N GLU A 47 1.63 10.42 22.39
CA GLU A 47 0.92 9.52 23.31
C GLU A 47 -0.35 8.89 22.70
N GLY A 48 -1.06 9.66 21.86
CA GLY A 48 -2.22 9.14 21.13
C GLY A 48 -1.84 8.04 20.14
N LEU A 49 -0.70 8.18 19.46
CA LEU A 49 -0.21 7.16 18.53
C LEU A 49 0.25 5.92 19.29
N GLU A 50 0.97 6.08 20.40
CA GLU A 50 1.42 4.97 21.25
C GLU A 50 0.25 4.12 21.77
N LYS A 51 -0.87 4.75 22.13
CA LYS A 51 -2.08 4.04 22.57
C LYS A 51 -2.82 3.33 21.44
N LEU A 52 -2.76 3.86 20.22
CA LEU A 52 -3.53 3.36 19.08
C LEU A 52 -2.75 2.38 18.20
N SER A 53 -1.43 2.43 18.20
CA SER A 53 -0.56 1.62 17.32
C SER A 53 -0.73 0.12 17.54
N GLY A 54 -1.13 -0.30 18.74
CA GLY A 54 -1.38 -1.71 19.06
C GLY A 54 -2.78 -2.23 18.73
N LEU A 55 -3.71 -1.40 18.25
CA LEU A 55 -5.10 -1.81 18.02
C LEU A 55 -5.28 -2.75 16.82
N TRP A 56 -4.37 -2.68 15.85
CA TRP A 56 -4.46 -3.45 14.63
C TRP A 56 -3.07 -3.85 14.15
N SER A 57 -2.91 -5.13 13.87
CA SER A 57 -1.75 -5.65 13.16
C SER A 57 -2.20 -6.13 11.79
N ALA A 58 -1.51 -5.68 10.74
CA ALA A 58 -1.80 -6.14 9.39
C ALA A 58 -1.57 -7.66 9.28
N PRO A 59 -2.41 -8.41 8.53
CA PRO A 59 -2.22 -9.85 8.35
C PRO A 59 -0.90 -10.24 7.67
N LEU A 60 -0.35 -9.34 6.85
CA LEU A 60 0.94 -9.46 6.18
C LEU A 60 1.73 -8.17 6.42
N PRO A 61 2.40 -8.02 7.58
CA PRO A 61 3.24 -6.86 7.83
C PRO A 61 4.36 -6.80 6.80
N ASP A 62 4.73 -5.58 6.40
CA ASP A 62 5.78 -5.30 5.42
C ASP A 62 5.63 -6.01 4.06
N TYR A 63 4.40 -6.48 3.77
CA TYR A 63 4.08 -7.26 2.58
C TYR A 63 4.94 -8.54 2.44
N ALA A 64 5.49 -9.05 3.54
CA ALA A 64 6.40 -10.18 3.59
C ALA A 64 5.72 -11.44 4.16
N PHE A 65 6.29 -12.61 3.85
CA PHE A 65 5.93 -13.83 4.56
C PHE A 65 6.74 -13.93 5.86
N PRO A 66 6.16 -14.48 6.94
CA PRO A 66 6.85 -14.64 8.22
C PRO A 66 8.19 -15.40 8.14
N ASP A 67 8.42 -16.17 7.08
CA ASP A 67 9.61 -16.99 6.86
C ASP A 67 10.20 -16.79 5.45
N SER A 68 10.14 -15.57 4.90
CA SER A 68 10.69 -15.29 3.57
C SER A 68 12.23 -15.41 3.48
N GLY A 69 12.92 -15.52 4.62
CA GLY A 69 14.38 -15.53 4.71
C GLY A 69 15.03 -14.35 3.98
N ASP A 70 16.33 -14.47 3.66
CA ASP A 70 17.08 -13.46 2.89
C ASP A 70 16.90 -13.60 1.37
N SER A 71 15.93 -14.40 0.92
CA SER A 71 15.73 -14.66 -0.52
C SER A 71 14.99 -13.49 -1.19
N MET A 72 15.74 -12.71 -1.96
CA MET A 72 15.20 -11.55 -2.69
C MET A 72 14.04 -11.91 -3.62
N SER A 73 14.08 -13.09 -4.25
CA SER A 73 13.01 -13.55 -5.14
C SER A 73 11.73 -13.89 -4.38
N LEU A 74 11.86 -14.46 -3.18
CA LEU A 74 10.73 -14.79 -2.33
C LEU A 74 10.09 -13.53 -1.73
N ALA A 75 10.91 -12.56 -1.32
CA ALA A 75 10.43 -11.25 -0.87
C ALA A 75 9.67 -10.51 -1.99
N ALA A 76 10.21 -10.47 -3.21
CA ALA A 76 9.52 -9.86 -4.35
C ALA A 76 8.21 -10.58 -4.70
N ALA A 77 8.19 -11.91 -4.64
CA ALA A 77 6.98 -12.69 -4.86
C ALA A 77 5.91 -12.44 -3.78
N ALA A 78 6.31 -12.37 -2.51
CA ALA A 78 5.42 -12.04 -1.39
C ALA A 78 4.81 -10.64 -1.55
N TYR A 79 5.63 -9.66 -1.91
CA TYR A 79 5.21 -8.28 -2.16
C TYR A 79 4.17 -8.21 -3.30
N ILE A 80 4.46 -8.84 -4.44
CA ILE A 80 3.54 -8.87 -5.60
C ILE A 80 2.24 -9.59 -5.23
N LEU A 81 2.33 -10.73 -4.53
CA LEU A 81 1.14 -11.48 -4.11
C LEU A 81 0.27 -10.64 -3.16
N SER A 82 0.87 -9.94 -2.20
CA SER A 82 0.16 -9.05 -1.30
C SER A 82 -0.56 -7.94 -2.05
N ALA A 83 0.08 -7.33 -3.06
CA ALA A 83 -0.54 -6.35 -3.94
C ALA A 83 -1.76 -6.93 -4.70
N VAL A 84 -1.64 -8.14 -5.25
CA VAL A 84 -2.76 -8.81 -5.95
C VAL A 84 -3.92 -9.05 -4.99
N ILE A 85 -3.65 -9.58 -3.80
CA ILE A 85 -4.67 -9.83 -2.76
C ILE A 85 -5.37 -8.52 -2.39
N GLY A 86 -4.60 -7.45 -2.13
CA GLY A 86 -5.15 -6.13 -1.80
C GLY A 86 -6.05 -5.58 -2.90
N VAL A 87 -5.62 -5.65 -4.16
CA VAL A 87 -6.43 -5.19 -5.32
C VAL A 87 -7.73 -5.98 -5.45
N VAL A 88 -7.67 -7.30 -5.29
CA VAL A 88 -8.87 -8.15 -5.38
C VAL A 88 -9.85 -7.84 -4.25
N ILE A 89 -9.37 -7.71 -3.01
CA ILE A 89 -10.22 -7.40 -1.86
C ILE A 89 -10.83 -6.00 -2.00
N CYS A 90 -10.02 -4.97 -2.20
CA CYS A 90 -10.49 -3.59 -2.30
C CYS A 90 -11.38 -3.39 -3.52
N GLY A 91 -10.96 -3.87 -4.69
CA GLY A 91 -11.72 -3.77 -5.94
C GLY A 91 -13.04 -4.54 -5.87
N GLY A 92 -13.02 -5.75 -5.29
CA GLY A 92 -14.23 -6.53 -5.04
C GLY A 92 -15.20 -5.82 -4.11
N LEU A 93 -14.72 -5.31 -2.97
CA LEU A 93 -15.54 -4.55 -2.01
C LEU A 93 -16.16 -3.31 -2.68
N LEU A 94 -15.36 -2.51 -3.38
CA LEU A 94 -15.85 -1.33 -4.10
C LEU A 94 -16.90 -1.69 -5.15
N TYR A 95 -16.67 -2.77 -5.90
CA TYR A 95 -17.64 -3.26 -6.89
C TYR A 95 -18.96 -3.68 -6.24
N PHE A 96 -18.93 -4.47 -5.16
CA PHE A 96 -20.13 -4.93 -4.48
C PHE A 96 -20.90 -3.78 -3.82
N VAL A 97 -20.20 -2.85 -3.18
CA VAL A 97 -20.80 -1.64 -2.58
C VAL A 97 -21.41 -0.77 -3.68
N GLY A 98 -20.64 -0.47 -4.74
CA GLY A 98 -21.13 0.34 -5.86
C GLY A 98 -22.33 -0.29 -6.55
N LYS A 99 -22.32 -1.61 -6.76
CA LYS A 99 -23.45 -2.36 -7.32
C LYS A 99 -24.70 -2.25 -6.43
N LYS A 100 -24.55 -2.24 -5.11
CA LYS A 100 -25.67 -2.09 -4.18
C LYS A 100 -26.22 -0.66 -4.20
N VAL A 101 -25.33 0.34 -4.17
CA VAL A 101 -25.71 1.77 -4.22
C VAL A 101 -26.38 2.16 -5.53
N ALA A 102 -25.90 1.65 -6.66
CA ALA A 102 -26.47 1.97 -7.99
C ALA A 102 -27.75 1.18 -8.32
N LYS A 103 -28.17 0.27 -7.45
CA LYS A 103 -29.39 -0.54 -7.63
C LYS A 103 -30.59 0.04 -6.84
N ASP A 104 -30.35 1.04 -6.00
CA ASP A 104 -31.37 1.96 -5.48
C ASP A 104 -31.59 3.12 -6.48
#